data_AF-A0A958AU90-F1
#
_entry.id   AF-A0A958AU90-F1
#
_cell.length_a   1.000
_cell.length_b   1.000
_cell.length_c   1.000
_cell.angle_alpha   90.00
_cell.angle_beta   90.00
_cell.angle_gamma   90.00
#
_symmetry.space_group_name_H-M   'P 1'
#
loop_
_entity.id
_entity.type
_entity.pdbx_description
1 polymer ?
#
loop_
_entity_poly.entity_id
_entity_poly.type
_entity_poly.pdbx_seq_one_letter_code
_entity_poly.pdbx_strand_id
1 'polypeptide(L)'
;DALKRRCIYHWIDYPARAKEIEIVRMKVPGISERLAEQVVTFIQSVRQQELYKLPGVAETLDWAEALGHLQRQTLDTEVVNATLGLILKYQDDVDKIRGAVAQALVEEAVAA
;
A
#
# COMPACT_ATOMS: atom_id res chain seq x y z
N ASP A 1 10.51 -6.60 31.32
CA ASP A 1 10.42 -7.26 30.01
C ASP A 1 11.46 -8.39 29.91
N ALA A 2 11.14 -9.55 30.47
CA ALA A 2 12.10 -10.67 30.58
C ALA A 2 12.26 -11.46 29.27
N LEU A 3 11.29 -11.38 28.37
CA LEU A 3 11.31 -12.08 27.07
C LEU A 3 12.14 -11.33 26.05
N LYS A 4 12.03 -10.00 25.97
CA LYS A 4 12.82 -9.18 25.03
C LYS A 4 14.34 -9.32 25.17
N ARG A 5 14.85 -9.74 26.33
CA ARG A 5 16.28 -9.95 26.59
C ARG A 5 16.77 -11.37 26.25
N ARG A 6 15.89 -12.27 25.81
CA ARG A 6 16.19 -13.66 25.45
C ARG A 6 15.95 -13.97 23.97
N CYS A 7 15.67 -12.94 23.17
CA CYS A 7 15.42 -13.07 21.73
C CYS A 7 16.51 -12.35 20.94
N ILE A 8 16.84 -12.91 19.78
CA ILE A 8 17.60 -12.21 18.74
C ILE A 8 16.61 -11.38 17.95
N TYR A 9 16.96 -10.11 17.72
CA TYR A 9 16.17 -9.24 16.87
C TYR A 9 16.72 -9.29 15.45
N HIS A 10 15.83 -9.54 14.50
CA HIS A 10 16.11 -9.42 13.09
C HIS A 10 15.12 -8.43 12.49
N TRP A 11 15.63 -7.32 11.95
CA TRP A 11 14.84 -6.34 11.25
C TRP A 11 14.69 -6.77 9.79
N ILE A 12 13.47 -6.71 9.30
CA ILE A 12 13.11 -6.99 7.92
C ILE A 12 12.55 -5.70 7.34
N ASP A 13 13.27 -5.15 6.37
CA ASP A 13 12.82 -3.98 5.65
C ASP A 13 11.66 -4.31 4.69
N TYR A 14 10.98 -3.27 4.21
CA TYR A 14 9.99 -3.44 3.16
C TYR A 14 10.64 -3.99 1.88
N PRO A 15 9.95 -4.89 1.16
CA PRO A 15 10.47 -5.43 -0.09
C PRO A 15 10.68 -4.32 -1.12
N ALA A 16 11.64 -4.52 -2.02
CA ALA A 16 11.77 -3.72 -3.23
C ALA A 16 10.50 -3.83 -4.09
N ARG A 17 10.18 -2.81 -4.88
CA ARG A 17 8.98 -2.73 -5.75
C ARG A 17 8.72 -4.02 -6.53
N ALA A 18 9.72 -4.52 -7.25
CA ALA A 18 9.59 -5.76 -8.04
C ALA A 18 9.20 -6.96 -7.16
N LYS A 19 9.79 -7.08 -5.97
CA LYS A 19 9.48 -8.18 -5.06
C LYS A 19 8.09 -8.05 -4.44
N GLU A 20 7.66 -6.83 -4.14
CA GLU A 20 6.30 -6.60 -3.63
C GLU A 20 5.23 -6.89 -4.68
N ILE A 21 5.47 -6.55 -5.95
CA ILE A 21 4.59 -6.92 -7.08
C ILE A 21 4.46 -8.44 -7.19
N GLU A 22 5.57 -9.18 -7.12
CA GLU A 22 5.54 -10.65 -7.10
C GLU A 22 4.70 -11.20 -5.95
N ILE A 23 4.86 -10.62 -4.74
CA ILE A 23 4.10 -11.01 -3.56
C ILE A 23 2.61 -10.78 -3.78
N VAL A 24 2.22 -9.59 -4.26
CA VAL A 24 0.82 -9.24 -4.53
C VAL A 24 0.21 -10.19 -5.56
N ARG A 25 0.88 -10.42 -6.70
CA ARG A 25 0.38 -11.32 -7.74
C ARG A 25 0.26 -12.77 -7.28
N MET A 26 1.16 -13.21 -6.40
CA MET A 26 1.12 -14.56 -5.82
C MET A 26 -0.02 -14.71 -4.80
N LYS A 27 -0.33 -13.67 -4.04
CA LYS A 27 -1.24 -13.71 -2.90
C LYS A 27 -2.66 -13.25 -3.22
N VAL A 28 -2.85 -12.44 -4.27
CA VAL A 28 -4.14 -11.90 -4.72
C VAL A 28 -4.45 -12.45 -6.11
N PRO A 29 -4.91 -13.71 -6.23
CA PRO A 29 -5.16 -14.33 -7.52
C PRO A 29 -6.25 -13.57 -8.30
N GLY A 30 -5.99 -13.31 -9.58
CA GLY A 30 -6.93 -12.60 -10.46
C GLY A 30 -6.73 -11.09 -10.54
N ILE A 31 -5.81 -10.51 -9.76
CA ILE A 31 -5.39 -9.12 -9.95
C ILE A 31 -4.68 -8.96 -11.31
N SER A 32 -4.99 -7.89 -12.03
CA SER A 32 -4.28 -7.57 -13.27
C SER A 32 -2.86 -7.09 -12.98
N GLU A 33 -1.93 -7.36 -13.89
CA GLU A 33 -0.53 -6.93 -13.76
C GLU A 33 -0.43 -5.41 -13.59
N ARG A 34 -1.18 -4.66 -14.41
CA ARG A 34 -1.29 -3.20 -14.31
C ARG A 34 -1.77 -2.73 -12.94
N LEU A 35 -2.83 -3.33 -12.39
CA LEU A 35 -3.34 -2.89 -11.08
C LEU A 35 -2.36 -3.25 -9.96
N ALA A 36 -1.71 -4.41 -10.03
CA ALA A 36 -0.70 -4.80 -9.04
C ALA A 36 0.48 -3.82 -9.04
N GLU A 37 0.96 -3.41 -10.22
CA GLU A 37 2.02 -2.41 -10.35
C GLU A 37 1.60 -1.06 -9.78
N GLN A 38 0.41 -0.56 -10.13
CA GLN A 38 -0.10 0.71 -9.62
C GLN A 38 -0.29 0.70 -8.10
N VAL A 39 -0.85 -0.38 -7.53
CA VAL A 39 -1.02 -0.55 -6.08
C VAL A 39 0.32 -0.50 -5.36
N VAL A 40 1.31 -1.25 -5.84
CA VAL A 40 2.63 -1.27 -5.22
C VAL A 40 3.34 0.06 -5.38
N THR A 41 3.29 0.69 -6.55
CA THR A 41 3.87 2.04 -6.75
C THR A 41 3.26 3.04 -5.78
N PHE A 42 1.93 3.07 -5.69
CA PHE A 42 1.22 3.96 -4.77
C PHE A 42 1.65 3.74 -3.31
N ILE A 43 1.69 2.48 -2.85
CA ILE A 43 2.11 2.16 -1.48
C ILE A 43 3.57 2.56 -1.22
N GLN A 44 4.46 2.32 -2.17
CA GLN A 44 5.87 2.71 -2.04
C GLN A 44 6.01 4.23 -1.91
N SER A 45 5.27 5.01 -2.70
CA SER A 45 5.26 6.48 -2.59
C SER A 45 4.61 6.98 -1.30
N VAL A 46 3.57 6.29 -0.80
CA VAL A 46 2.97 6.55 0.52
C VAL A 46 3.98 6.33 1.65
N ARG A 47 4.84 5.30 1.56
CA ARG A 47 5.90 5.04 2.55
C ARG A 47 7.00 6.10 2.57
N GLN A 48 7.10 6.94 1.53
CA GLN A 48 8.02 8.09 1.52
C GLN A 48 7.41 9.34 2.18
N GLN A 49 6.11 9.29 2.51
CA GLN A 49 5.46 10.37 3.25
C GLN A 49 5.81 10.25 4.74
N GLU A 50 5.87 11.39 5.42
CA GLU A 50 6.07 11.43 6.86
C GLU A 50 4.75 11.02 7.56
N LEU A 51 4.60 9.72 7.79
CA LEU A 51 3.43 9.13 8.43
C LEU A 51 3.78 8.63 9.83
N TYR A 52 2.80 8.62 10.71
CA TYR A 52 2.94 8.02 12.04
C TYR A 52 3.15 6.50 11.93
N LYS A 53 2.40 5.83 11.05
CA LYS A 53 2.57 4.41 10.77
C LYS A 53 2.55 4.14 9.28
N LEU A 54 3.70 3.71 8.77
CA LEU A 54 3.84 3.29 7.38
C LEU A 54 3.01 2.01 7.11
N PRO A 55 2.31 1.93 5.97
CA PRO A 55 1.61 0.71 5.55
C PRO A 55 2.61 -0.43 5.31
N GLY A 56 2.33 -1.61 5.87
CA GLY A 56 3.10 -2.82 5.62
C GLY A 56 2.64 -3.58 4.38
N VAL A 57 3.28 -4.73 4.13
CA VAL A 57 2.89 -5.63 3.04
C VAL A 57 1.50 -6.22 3.26
N ALA A 58 1.09 -6.42 4.51
CA ALA A 58 -0.27 -6.88 4.84
C ALA A 58 -1.31 -5.88 4.34
N GLU A 59 -1.13 -4.58 4.64
CA GLU A 59 -2.00 -3.53 4.13
C GLU A 59 -2.00 -3.45 2.60
N THR A 60 -0.85 -3.67 1.94
CA THR A 60 -0.79 -3.75 0.47
C THR A 60 -1.70 -4.87 -0.06
N LEU A 61 -1.66 -6.05 0.55
CA LEU A 61 -2.44 -7.22 0.14
C LEU A 61 -3.94 -7.02 0.38
N ASP A 62 -4.31 -6.55 1.58
CA ASP A 62 -5.71 -6.27 1.93
C ASP A 62 -6.32 -5.24 0.96
N TRP A 63 -5.55 -4.22 0.60
CA TRP A 63 -6.01 -3.20 -0.33
C TRP A 63 -6.12 -3.70 -1.78
N ALA A 64 -5.14 -4.48 -2.24
CA ALA A 64 -5.18 -5.12 -3.56
C ALA A 64 -6.40 -6.04 -3.71
N GLU A 65 -6.72 -6.84 -2.70
CA GLU A 65 -7.91 -7.70 -2.67
C GLU A 65 -9.20 -6.88 -2.69
N ALA A 66 -9.29 -5.82 -1.88
CA ALA A 66 -10.45 -4.92 -1.87
C ALA A 66 -10.69 -4.26 -3.24
N LEU A 67 -9.63 -3.78 -3.90
CA LEU A 67 -9.73 -3.20 -5.24
C LEU A 67 -10.19 -4.23 -6.28
N GLY A 68 -9.75 -5.49 -6.15
CA GLY A 68 -10.23 -6.61 -6.95
C GLY A 68 -11.74 -6.87 -6.74
N HIS A 69 -12.22 -6.87 -5.50
CA HIS A 69 -13.65 -6.99 -5.18
C HIS A 69 -14.49 -5.82 -5.70
N LEU A 70 -13.92 -4.62 -5.73
CA LEU A 70 -14.51 -3.43 -6.36
C LEU A 70 -14.41 -3.44 -7.89
N GLN A 71 -13.91 -4.54 -8.48
CA GLN A 71 -13.74 -4.74 -9.92
C GLN A 71 -12.93 -3.63 -10.60
N ARG A 72 -12.01 -3.01 -9.86
CA ARG A 72 -11.14 -1.97 -10.43
C ARG A 72 -10.07 -2.61 -11.29
N GLN A 73 -9.74 -1.94 -12.39
CA GLN A 73 -8.71 -2.35 -13.34
C GLN A 73 -7.56 -1.35 -13.39
N THR A 74 -7.73 -0.19 -12.78
CA THR A 74 -6.75 0.88 -12.63
C THR A 74 -7.06 1.64 -11.35
N LEU A 75 -6.05 2.27 -10.76
CA LEU A 75 -6.27 3.25 -9.70
C LEU A 75 -6.85 4.54 -10.29
N ASP A 76 -7.71 5.16 -9.50
CA ASP A 76 -8.24 6.50 -9.71
C ASP A 76 -8.36 7.21 -8.34
N THR A 77 -8.35 8.54 -8.36
CA THR A 77 -8.34 9.34 -7.13
C THR A 77 -9.58 9.11 -6.25
N GLU A 78 -10.72 8.80 -6.86
CA GLU A 78 -11.97 8.56 -6.13
C GLU A 78 -11.86 7.28 -5.29
N VAL A 79 -11.48 6.16 -5.92
CA VAL A 79 -11.38 4.88 -5.22
C VAL A 79 -10.27 4.91 -4.17
N VAL A 80 -9.14 5.57 -4.43
CA VAL A 80 -8.08 5.72 -3.45
C VAL A 80 -8.60 6.46 -2.22
N ASN A 81 -9.19 7.64 -2.37
CA ASN A 81 -9.69 8.43 -1.24
C ASN A 81 -10.77 7.68 -0.43
N ALA A 82 -11.63 6.92 -1.10
CA ALA A 82 -12.65 6.09 -0.46
C ALA A 82 -12.07 4.89 0.31
N THR A 83 -10.85 4.45 -0.01
CA THR A 83 -10.25 3.22 0.52
C THR A 83 -8.97 3.44 1.33
N LEU A 84 -8.53 4.68 1.55
CA LEU A 84 -7.33 5.01 2.35
C LEU A 84 -7.31 4.35 3.75
N GLY A 85 -8.47 4.13 4.37
CA GLY A 85 -8.57 3.46 5.67
C GLY A 85 -8.12 1.99 5.68
N LEU A 86 -7.99 1.34 4.52
CA LEU A 86 -7.41 -0.01 4.43
C LEU A 86 -5.88 0.03 4.63
N ILE A 87 -5.23 1.09 4.16
CA ILE A 87 -3.78 1.21 4.14
C ILE A 87 -3.21 2.09 5.26
N LEU A 88 -3.98 3.06 5.74
CA LEU A 88 -3.57 3.98 6.82
C LEU A 88 -4.40 3.72 8.07
N LYS A 89 -3.72 3.57 9.22
CA LYS A 89 -4.37 3.18 10.49
C LYS A 89 -4.64 4.35 11.44
N TYR A 90 -4.13 5.53 11.13
CA TYR A 90 -4.30 6.74 11.93
C TYR A 90 -5.06 7.78 11.13
N GLN A 91 -6.02 8.45 11.77
CA GLN A 91 -6.85 9.48 11.13
C GLN A 91 -5.99 10.63 10.58
N ASP A 92 -4.98 11.07 11.33
CA ASP A 92 -4.06 12.13 10.91
C ASP A 92 -3.27 11.74 9.65
N ASP A 93 -2.85 10.46 9.54
CA ASP A 93 -2.20 9.94 8.34
C ASP A 93 -3.16 9.95 7.14
N VAL A 94 -4.42 9.57 7.36
CA VAL A 94 -5.47 9.62 6.31
C VAL A 94 -5.69 11.05 5.84
N ASP A 95 -5.85 12.00 6.74
CA ASP A 95 -6.11 13.40 6.40
C ASP A 95 -4.90 14.06 5.73
N LYS A 96 -3.66 13.64 6.07
CA LYS A 96 -2.43 14.06 5.39
C LYS A 96 -2.37 13.59 3.95
N ILE A 97 -2.84 12.37 3.67
CA ILE A 97 -2.77 11.77 2.33
C ILE A 97 -3.97 12.14 1.46
N ARG A 98 -5.16 12.33 2.02
CA ARG A 98 -6.39 12.57 1.26
C ARG A 98 -6.30 13.83 0.38
N GLY A 99 -7.10 13.88 -0.69
CA GLY A 99 -7.22 15.06 -1.55
C GLY A 99 -6.06 15.20 -2.52
N ALA A 100 -5.40 16.38 -2.53
CA ALA A 100 -4.38 16.71 -3.52
C ALA A 100 -3.14 15.80 -3.45
N VAL A 101 -2.76 15.33 -2.25
CA VAL A 101 -1.64 14.40 -2.09
C VAL A 101 -1.98 13.05 -2.73
N ALA A 102 -3.14 12.47 -2.39
CA ALA A 102 -3.61 11.23 -3.00
C ALA A 102 -3.71 11.35 -4.53
N GLN A 103 -4.18 12.49 -5.04
CA GLN A 103 -4.23 12.73 -6.48
C GLN A 103 -2.83 12.65 -7.11
N ALA A 104 -1.84 13.38 -6.58
CA ALA A 104 -0.48 13.35 -7.10
C ALA A 104 0.14 11.95 -7.06
N LEU A 105 -0.10 11.20 -5.97
CA LEU A 105 0.37 9.83 -5.81
C LEU A 105 -0.31 8.85 -6.79
N VAL A 106 -1.59 9.07 -7.10
CA VAL A 106 -2.30 8.28 -8.13
C VAL A 106 -1.74 8.59 -9.52
N GLU A 107 -1.51 9.86 -9.84
CA GLU A 107 -0.93 10.27 -11.13
C GLU A 107 0.45 9.64 -11.34
N GLU A 108 1.31 9.65 -10.32
CA GLU A 108 2.60 8.95 -10.33
C GLU A 108 2.42 7.45 -10.57
N ALA A 109 1.53 6.80 -9.81
CA ALA A 109 1.32 5.36 -9.88
C ALA A 109 0.78 4.90 -11.24
N VAL A 110 -0.08 5.70 -11.87
CA VAL A 110 -0.70 5.38 -13.17
C VAL A 110 0.23 5.68 -14.35
N ALA A 111 1.20 6.59 -14.19
CA ALA A 111 2.16 6.94 -15.23
C ALA A 111 3.37 5.98 -15.31
N ALA A 112 3.63 5.23 -14.23
CA ALA A 112 4.73 4.27 -14.12
C ALA A 112 4.44 2.94 -14.83
#